data_AF-A0A5K1FQV3-F1
#
_entry.id   AF-A0A5K1FQV3-F1
#
_cell.length_a   1.000
_cell.length_b   1.000
_cell.length_c   1.000
_cell.angle_alpha   90.00
_cell.angle_beta   90.00
_cell.angle_gamma   90.00
#
_symmetry.space_group_name_H-M   'P 1'
#
loop_
_entity.id
_entity.type
_entity.pdbx_description
1 polymer ?
#
loop_
_entity_poly.entity_id
_entity_poly.type
_entity_poly.pdbx_seq_one_letter_code
_entity_poly.pdbx_strand_id
1 'polypeptide(L)' 'NSNLNVLFFHVLTESFVWKRVLTTGIPPSARDSHTCSSWKNKIIVIGGEDASDYYLSDVHVLDT' A
#
# COMPACT_ATOMS: atom_id res chain seq x y z
N ASN A 1 -15.08 8.36 -10.95
CA ASN A 1 -13.75 9.02 -10.96
C ASN A 1 -13.03 8.77 -9.63
N SER A 2 -12.82 7.51 -9.25
CA SER A 2 -12.24 7.18 -7.93
C SER A 2 -11.44 5.88 -8.02
N ASN A 3 -10.39 5.89 -8.84
CA ASN A 3 -9.43 4.80 -8.95
C ASN A 3 -8.06 5.27 -8.41
N LEU A 4 -7.98 5.48 -7.10
CA LEU A 4 -6.70 5.55 -6.41
C LEU A 4 -6.52 4.24 -5.65
N ASN A 5 -6.11 3.22 -6.41
CA ASN A 5 -5.57 2.00 -5.84
C ASN A 5 -4.33 2.37 -5.04
N VAL A 6 -4.14 1.80 -3.86
CA VAL A 6 -2.88 1.87 -3.11
C VAL A 6 -1.77 1.43 -4.06
N LEU A 7 -0.97 2.37 -4.52
CA LEU A 7 0.11 2.11 -5.48
C LEU A 7 1.25 1.48 -4.70
N PHE A 8 1.21 0.15 -4.55
CA PHE A 8 2.40 -0.60 -4.20
C PHE A 8 3.36 -0.51 -5.37
N PHE A 9 4.36 0.30 -5.11
CA PHE A 9 5.29 0.81 -6.07
C PHE A 9 6.58 0.06 -5.73
N HIS A 10 6.84 -1.04 -6.45
CA HIS A 10 8.10 -1.75 -6.33
C HIS A 10 9.10 -1.08 -7.27
N VAL A 11 10.15 -0.49 -6.71
CA VAL A 11 11.27 -0.03 -7.54
C VAL A 11 12.04 -1.29 -7.94
N LEU A 12 11.97 -1.65 -9.21
CA LEU A 12 12.96 -2.56 -9.77
C LEU A 12 14.29 -1.82 -9.73
N THR A 13 15.15 -2.16 -8.76
CA THR A 13 16.40 -1.46 -8.46
C THR A 13 17.37 -1.39 -9.63
N GLU A 14 17.20 -2.30 -10.61
CA GLU A 14 18.00 -2.36 -11.82
C GLU A 14 17.48 -1.43 -12.93
N SER A 15 16.18 -1.12 -12.95
CA SER A 15 15.56 -0.38 -14.05
C SER A 15 14.93 0.96 -13.64
N PHE A 16 14.81 1.25 -12.35
CA PHE A 16 14.12 2.45 -11.82
C PHE A 16 12.71 2.65 -12.40
N VAL A 17 12.04 1.56 -12.79
CA VAL A 17 10.69 1.60 -13.37
C VAL A 17 9.69 1.20 -12.32
N TRP A 18 8.68 2.05 -12.12
CA TRP A 18 7.50 1.72 -11.34
C TRP A 18 6.63 0.71 -12.08
N LYS A 19 6.30 -0.41 -11.43
CA LYS A 19 5.32 -1.36 -11.94
C LYS A 19 4.16 -1.49 -10.97
N ARG A 20 2.95 -1.56 -11.52
CA ARG A 20 1.77 -1.94 -10.76
C ARG A 20 1.86 -3.44 -10.46
N VAL A 21 1.86 -3.79 -9.18
CA VAL A 21 1.80 -5.19 -8.73
C VAL A 21 0.35 -5.64 -8.68
N LEU A 22 0.07 -6.85 -9.19
CA LEU A 22 -1.23 -7.49 -9.02
C LEU A 22 -1.24 -8.20 -7.67
N THR A 23 -2.15 -7.82 -6.78
CA THR A 23 -2.34 -8.44 -5.48
C THR A 23 -3.57 -9.36 -5.49
N THR A 24 -3.55 -10.38 -4.64
CA THR A 24 -4.69 -11.27 -4.37
C THR A 24 -5.28 -10.98 -3.00
N GLY A 25 -6.56 -11.28 -2.78
CA GLY A 25 -7.25 -11.01 -1.52
C GLY A 25 -7.98 -9.66 -1.52
N ILE A 26 -8.29 -9.15 -0.33
CA ILE A 26 -9.00 -7.88 -0.16
C ILE A 26 -7.96 -6.75 -0.07
N PRO A 27 -7.90 -5.81 -1.02
CA PRO A 27 -6.98 -4.70 -0.94
C PRO A 27 -7.39 -3.74 0.19
N PRO A 28 -6.43 -3.07 0.85
CA PRO A 28 -6.75 -1.94 1.72
C PRO A 28 -7.52 -0.86 0.97
N SER A 29 -8.32 -0.09 1.71
CA SER A 29 -8.89 1.15 1.19
C SER A 29 -7.80 2.10 0.70
N ALA A 30 -8.16 2.92 -0.30
CA ALA A 30 -7.35 4.06 -0.71
C ALA A 30 -7.03 4.92 0.52
N ARG A 31 -5.74 5.25 0.69
CA ARG A 31 -5.25 5.98 1.85
C ARG A 31 -3.95 6.72 1.54
N ASP A 32 -3.69 7.79 2.26
CA ASP A 32 -2.38 8.45 2.31
C ASP A 32 -1.84 8.51 3.76
N SER A 33 -0.70 9.17 3.96
CA SER A 33 -0.14 9.47 5.29
C SER A 33 0.03 8.27 6.23
N HIS A 34 0.11 7.06 5.68
CA HIS A 34 0.25 5.81 6.42
C HIS A 34 1.72 5.52 6.73
N THR A 35 1.95 4.73 7.78
CA THR A 35 3.28 4.16 8.03
C THR A 35 3.43 2.87 7.23
N CYS A 36 4.55 2.69 6.53
CA CYS A 36 4.87 1.49 5.78
C CYS A 36 6.24 0.95 6.20
N SER A 37 6.34 -0.34 6.47
CA SER A 37 7.59 -1.01 6.85
C SER A 37 7.69 -2.41 6.25
N SER A 38 8.89 -2.84 5.89
CA SER A 38 9.15 -4.21 5.46
C SER A 38 9.66 -5.07 6.60
N TRP A 39 9.20 -6.32 6.66
CA TRP A 39 9.70 -7.33 7.59
C TRP A 39 9.69 -8.71 6.95
N LYS A 40 10.89 -9.26 6.71
CA LYS A 40 11.07 -10.50 5.93
C LYS A 40 10.40 -10.36 4.55
N ASN A 41 9.55 -11.30 4.16
CA ASN A 41 8.81 -11.33 2.91
C ASN A 41 7.43 -10.68 3.07
N LYS A 42 7.35 -9.61 3.87
CA LYS A 42 6.08 -8.93 4.15
C LYS A 42 6.27 -7.42 4.13
N ILE A 43 5.24 -6.73 3.63
CA ILE A 43 5.04 -5.30 3.79
C ILE A 43 3.91 -5.10 4.80
N ILE A 44 4.16 -4.27 5.80
CA ILE A 44 3.22 -3.92 6.86
C ILE A 44 2.83 -2.46 6.67
N VAL A 45 1.53 -2.20 6.53
CA VAL A 45 0.95 -0.86 6.42
C VAL A 45 0.08 -0.61 7.65
N ILE A 46 0.31 0.51 8.34
CA ILE A 46 -0.37 0.87 9.59
C ILE A 46 -1.05 2.23 9.42
N GLY A 47 -2.36 2.25 9.64
CA GLY A 47 -3.19 3.46 9.63
C GLY A 47 -3.18 4.22 8.31
N GLY A 48 -3.13 5.55 8.44
CA GLY A 48 -3.24 6.52 7.34
C GLY A 48 -4.52 7.34 7.43
N GLU A 49 -4.81 8.10 6.39
CA GLU A 49 -6.05 8.86 6.23
C GLU A 49 -6.76 8.40 4.96
N ASP A 50 -8.08 8.25 5.01
CA ASP A 50 -8.88 7.97 3.83
C ASP A 50 -9.26 9.24 3.05
N ALA A 51 -9.97 9.09 1.93
CA ALA A 51 -10.35 10.21 1.07
C ALA A 51 -11.37 11.20 1.70
N SER A 52 -11.87 10.91 2.91
CA SER A 52 -12.76 11.79 3.69
C SER A 52 -12.02 12.41 4.88
N ASP A 53 -10.69 12.42 4.87
CA ASP A 53 -9.80 12.89 5.94
C ASP A 53 -10.03 12.15 7.27
N TYR A 54 -10.49 10.89 7.21
CA TYR A 54 -10.69 10.06 8.39
C TYR A 54 -9.45 9.23 8.73
N TYR A 55 -8.98 9.34 9.97
CA TYR A 55 -7.85 8.57 10.49
C TYR A 55 -8.17 7.08 10.62
N LEU A 56 -7.42 6.26 9.90
CA LEU A 56 -7.49 4.82 9.93
C LEU A 56 -6.62 4.26 11.06
N SER A 57 -7.12 3.22 11.75
CA SER A 57 -6.42 2.52 12.84
C SER A 57 -6.22 1.03 12.55
N ASP A 58 -6.31 0.64 11.28
CA ASP A 58 -6.15 -0.73 10.81
C ASP A 58 -4.69 -1.07 10.46
N VAL A 59 -4.41 -2.38 10.36
CA VAL A 59 -3.11 -2.91 9.95
C VAL A 59 -3.32 -3.86 8.78
N HIS A 60 -2.57 -3.64 7.70
CA HIS A 60 -2.54 -4.51 6.53
C HIS A 60 -1.17 -5.16 6.40
N VAL A 61 -1.16 -6.44 6.06
CA VAL A 61 0.07 -7.22 5.84
C VAL A 61 -0.01 -7.83 4.45
N LEU A 62 0.94 -7.49 3.60
CA LEU A 62 1.05 -8.00 2.24
C LEU A 62 2.26 -8.92 2.16
N ASP A 63 2.07 -10.11 1.59
CA ASP A 63 3.17 -11.01 1.25
C ASP A 63 3.90 -10.50 -0.02
N THR A 64 5.23 -10.53 -0.01
CA THR A 64 6.11 -10.08 -1.11
C THR A 64 6.85 -11.22 -1.78
#